data_AF-A0A7X7VS99-F1
#
_entry.id   AF-A0A7X7VS99-F1
#
_cell.length_a   1.000
_cell.length_b   1.000
_cell.length_c   1.000
_cell.angle_alpha   90.00
_cell.angle_beta   90.00
_cell.angle_gamma   90.00
#
_symmetry.space_group_name_H-M   'P 1'
#
loop_
_entity.id
_entity.type
_entity.pdbx_description
1 polymer ?
#
loop_
_entity_poly.entity_id
_entity_poly.type
_entity_poly.pdbx_seq_one_letter_code
_entity_poly.pdbx_strand_id
1 'polypeptide(L)'
;MYKYGISYYYMDGSIRKPRSGVDVRLLRPGQSWAEGIKLIEVTGGSGYYEISIESEAGCGYYELWDDLGSPFGQFSGKTCIIGRLDTRGLQNNSVNASHITDGSVTSSKIANGSLSKTHFAPDILTLSKLEHEIQDQNKGVGDNSQGSPANLFDDKTVIHVLEKEYQELPHIILSNQCDAFLYIIDAVLEGNMVTVTLGISQVYTASEPAYTLIAISK
;
A
#
# COMPACT_ATOMS: atom_id res chain seq x y z
N MET A 1 5.53 32.68 -12.78
CA MET A 1 6.17 32.82 -14.10
C MET A 1 7.52 32.11 -14.06
N TYR A 2 7.66 31.07 -14.88
CA TYR A 2 8.89 30.28 -15.03
C TYR A 2 9.53 30.63 -16.37
N LYS A 3 10.83 30.89 -16.40
CA LYS A 3 11.53 31.30 -17.63
C LYS A 3 12.49 30.21 -18.08
N TYR A 4 12.58 30.06 -19.40
CA TYR A 4 13.60 29.25 -20.03
C TYR A 4 14.19 30.01 -21.20
N GLY A 5 15.51 29.93 -21.36
CA GLY A 5 16.23 30.56 -22.44
C GLY A 5 17.28 29.62 -23.01
N ILE A 6 17.50 29.71 -24.32
CA ILE A 6 18.56 28.98 -25.03
C ILE A 6 19.18 29.86 -26.11
N SER A 7 20.49 29.73 -26.29
CA SER A 7 21.19 30.38 -27.39
C SER A 7 21.60 29.37 -28.45
N TYR A 8 21.37 29.69 -29.71
CA TYR A 8 21.88 28.94 -30.86
C TYR A 8 23.07 29.65 -31.49
N TYR A 9 24.09 28.88 -31.82
CA TYR A 9 25.30 29.36 -32.47
C TYR A 9 25.73 28.41 -33.58
N TYR A 10 26.52 28.91 -34.52
CA TYR A 10 27.27 28.10 -35.47
C TYR A 10 28.73 28.57 -35.51
N MET A 11 29.62 27.68 -35.98
CA MET A 11 31.03 28.01 -36.16
C MET A 11 31.26 28.49 -37.59
N ASP A 12 31.88 29.67 -37.71
CA ASP A 12 32.41 30.21 -38.97
C ASP A 12 33.94 30.25 -38.84
N GLY A 13 34.59 29.19 -39.34
CA GLY A 13 35.97 28.88 -39.00
C GLY A 13 36.15 28.69 -37.48
N SER A 14 36.95 29.54 -36.85
CA SER A 14 37.18 29.53 -35.39
C SER A 14 36.27 30.50 -34.61
N ILE A 15 35.38 31.24 -35.30
CA ILE A 15 34.54 32.25 -34.67
C ILE A 15 33.15 31.66 -34.43
N ARG A 16 32.68 31.73 -33.18
CA ARG A 16 31.29 31.37 -32.84
C ARG A 16 30.37 32.54 -33.18
N LYS A 17 29.45 32.36 -34.13
CA LYS A 17 28.45 33.37 -34.53
C LYS A 17 27.05 32.99 -34.05
N PRO A 18 26.21 33.96 -33.64
CA PRO A 18 24.83 33.69 -33.25
C PRO A 18 24.03 33.19 -34.45
N ARG A 19 23.13 32.23 -34.20
CA ARG A 19 22.20 31.73 -35.21
C ARG A 19 20.81 32.32 -34.95
N SER A 20 20.54 33.44 -35.61
CA SER A 20 19.25 34.14 -35.54
C SER A 20 18.23 33.56 -36.53
N GLY A 21 16.94 33.77 -36.26
CA GLY A 21 15.84 33.37 -37.14
C GLY A 21 15.44 31.90 -37.10
N VAL A 22 15.90 31.14 -36.09
CA VAL A 22 15.56 29.72 -35.89
C VAL A 22 14.16 29.62 -35.27
N ASP A 23 13.29 28.77 -35.81
CA ASP A 23 12.06 28.40 -35.10
C ASP A 23 12.43 27.35 -34.05
N VAL A 24 12.49 27.75 -32.78
CA VAL A 24 12.78 26.87 -31.65
C VAL A 24 11.51 26.68 -30.85
N ARG A 25 11.18 25.44 -30.48
CA ARG A 25 9.98 25.10 -29.73
C ARG A 25 10.26 24.13 -28.60
N LEU A 26 9.49 24.28 -27.52
CA LEU A 26 9.37 23.29 -26.47
C LEU A 26 8.21 22.35 -26.78
N LEU A 27 8.50 21.06 -26.91
CA LEU A 27 7.50 20.02 -27.09
C LEU A 27 7.49 19.09 -25.88
N ARG A 28 6.30 18.66 -25.47
CA ARG A 28 6.18 17.51 -24.57
C ARG A 28 6.45 16.23 -25.35
N PRO A 29 7.01 15.18 -24.72
CA PRO A 29 7.17 13.90 -25.37
C PRO A 29 5.87 13.43 -26.05
N GLY A 30 5.95 13.10 -27.33
CA GLY A 30 4.82 12.66 -28.15
C GLY A 30 3.99 13.77 -28.82
N GLN A 31 4.25 15.05 -28.55
CA GLN A 31 3.60 16.14 -29.28
C GLN A 31 4.15 16.28 -30.71
N SER A 32 3.30 16.76 -31.61
CA SER A 32 3.71 17.17 -32.95
C SER A 32 4.38 18.56 -32.94
N TRP A 33 5.13 18.88 -33.99
CA TRP A 33 5.78 20.18 -34.19
C TRP A 33 4.81 21.37 -34.09
N ALA A 34 3.58 21.21 -34.59
CA ALA A 34 2.56 22.25 -34.58
C ALA A 34 2.05 22.58 -33.16
N GLU A 35 2.11 21.62 -32.24
CA GLU A 35 1.69 21.79 -30.84
C GLU A 35 2.80 22.38 -29.96
N GLY A 36 4.03 22.44 -30.47
CA GLY A 36 5.19 22.97 -29.76
C GLY A 36 5.03 24.44 -29.41
N ILE A 37 5.44 24.81 -28.19
CA ILE A 37 5.39 26.20 -27.73
C ILE A 37 6.65 26.92 -28.18
N LYS A 38 6.47 27.94 -29.03
CA LYS A 38 7.57 28.66 -29.66
C LYS A 38 8.30 29.59 -28.70
N LEU A 39 9.63 29.54 -28.73
CA LEU A 39 10.48 30.52 -28.06
C LEU A 39 10.64 31.75 -28.96
N ILE A 40 10.83 32.90 -28.34
CA ILE A 40 10.95 34.20 -29.00
C ILE A 40 12.40 34.63 -28.97
N GLU A 41 12.97 34.99 -30.13
CA GLU A 41 14.29 35.62 -30.17
C GLU A 41 14.20 37.01 -29.52
N VAL A 42 14.87 37.19 -28.39
CA VAL A 42 14.68 38.40 -27.54
C VAL A 42 15.12 39.67 -28.27
N THR A 43 16.26 39.58 -28.96
CA THR A 43 16.79 40.65 -29.79
C THR A 43 17.14 40.06 -31.15
N GLY A 44 16.60 40.61 -32.24
CA GLY A 44 16.90 40.13 -33.59
C GLY A 44 18.41 40.13 -33.87
N GLY A 45 18.95 39.00 -34.36
CA GLY A 45 20.38 38.80 -34.59
C GLY A 45 21.16 38.25 -33.40
N SER A 46 20.53 38.10 -32.22
CA SER A 46 21.22 37.62 -31.01
C SER A 46 21.43 36.10 -30.99
N GLY A 47 20.59 35.35 -31.71
CA GLY A 47 20.50 33.90 -31.58
C GLY A 47 20.07 33.44 -30.18
N TYR A 48 19.52 34.34 -29.35
CA TYR A 48 19.05 34.05 -28.00
C TYR A 48 17.52 34.04 -27.95
N TYR A 49 16.96 32.87 -27.59
CA TYR A 49 15.55 32.59 -27.59
C TYR A 49 15.05 32.35 -26.17
N GLU A 50 13.94 32.98 -25.79
CA GLU A 50 13.32 32.84 -24.48
C GLU A 50 11.84 32.48 -24.57
N ILE A 51 11.34 31.87 -23.49
CA ILE A 51 9.91 31.68 -23.25
C ILE A 51 9.60 31.86 -21.77
N SER A 52 8.40 32.40 -21.49
CA SER A 52 7.82 32.47 -20.16
C SER A 52 6.61 31.53 -20.08
N ILE A 53 6.59 30.68 -19.05
CA ILE A 53 5.48 29.80 -18.69
C ILE A 53 4.75 30.43 -17.49
N GLU A 54 3.50 30.83 -17.71
CA GLU A 54 2.75 31.65 -16.76
C GLU A 54 2.20 30.86 -15.56
N SER A 55 1.93 29.56 -15.72
CA SER A 55 1.32 28.73 -14.69
C SER A 55 2.06 27.40 -14.45
N GLU A 56 1.85 26.82 -13.27
CA GLU A 56 2.40 25.49 -12.92
C GLU A 56 1.92 24.39 -13.87
N ALA A 57 0.73 24.52 -14.47
CA ALA A 57 0.21 23.54 -15.44
C ALA A 57 1.07 23.46 -16.72
N GLY A 58 1.79 24.53 -17.06
CA GLY A 58 2.77 24.54 -18.15
C GLY A 58 4.16 24.04 -17.74
N CYS A 59 4.40 23.72 -16.48
CA CYS A 59 5.70 23.22 -16.01
C CYS A 59 5.87 21.73 -16.28
N GLY A 60 7.12 21.29 -16.44
CA GLY A 60 7.49 19.89 -16.54
C GLY A 60 8.63 19.67 -17.53
N TYR A 61 8.74 18.42 -17.99
CA TYR A 61 9.76 18.00 -18.92
C TYR A 61 9.40 18.35 -20.38
N TYR A 62 10.38 18.86 -21.11
CA TYR A 62 10.28 19.27 -22.51
C TYR A 62 11.47 18.79 -23.33
N GLU A 63 11.19 18.45 -24.57
CA GLU A 63 12.16 18.29 -25.65
C GLU A 63 12.29 19.63 -26.39
N LEU A 64 13.52 20.01 -26.73
CA LEU A 64 13.76 21.16 -27.60
C LEU A 64 13.80 20.67 -29.04
N TRP A 65 12.96 21.27 -29.85
CA TRP A 65 12.92 21.04 -31.28
C TRP A 65 13.21 22.33 -32.02
N ASP A 66 13.86 22.21 -33.17
CA ASP A 66 14.16 23.34 -34.04
C ASP A 66 14.01 22.98 -35.51
N ASP A 67 14.02 24.00 -36.38
CA ASP A 67 13.87 23.84 -37.82
C ASP A 67 15.19 23.70 -38.59
N LEU A 68 16.33 23.53 -37.89
CA LEU A 68 17.65 23.57 -38.53
C LEU A 68 17.93 22.37 -39.44
N GLY A 69 17.42 21.20 -39.07
CA GLY A 69 17.53 19.97 -39.85
C GLY A 69 16.32 19.67 -40.73
N SER A 70 15.18 20.33 -40.48
CA SER A 70 13.91 20.09 -41.18
C SER A 70 12.97 21.28 -41.00
N PRO A 71 12.33 21.79 -42.07
CA PRO A 71 11.33 22.86 -41.94
C PRO A 71 10.07 22.44 -41.17
N PHE A 72 9.88 21.13 -40.97
CA PHE A 72 8.78 20.56 -40.18
C PHE A 72 9.20 20.24 -38.73
N GLY A 73 10.34 20.77 -38.28
CA GLY A 73 10.89 20.53 -36.95
C GLY A 73 11.67 19.23 -36.85
N GLN A 74 12.73 19.24 -36.05
CA GLN A 74 13.51 18.07 -35.65
C GLN A 74 13.92 18.22 -34.19
N PHE A 75 14.00 17.10 -33.47
CA PHE A 75 14.54 17.07 -32.12
C PHE A 75 16.01 17.52 -32.12
N SER A 76 16.32 18.57 -31.37
CA SER A 76 17.66 19.18 -31.29
C SER A 76 18.70 18.31 -30.55
N GLY A 77 18.27 17.20 -29.95
CA GLY A 77 19.09 16.43 -29.02
C GLY A 77 19.15 17.03 -27.61
N LYS A 78 18.37 18.09 -27.32
CA LYS A 78 18.34 18.77 -26.03
C LYS A 78 16.98 18.67 -25.38
N THR A 79 16.99 18.60 -24.05
CA THR A 79 15.78 18.55 -23.21
C THR A 79 15.94 19.53 -22.07
N CYS A 80 14.82 19.95 -21.48
CA CYS A 80 14.82 20.82 -20.31
C CYS A 80 13.66 20.49 -19.37
N ILE A 81 13.81 20.90 -18.12
CA ILE A 81 12.72 20.89 -17.14
C ILE A 81 12.44 22.35 -16.79
N ILE A 82 11.19 22.76 -16.89
CA ILE A 82 10.74 24.09 -16.50
C ILE A 82 9.82 23.93 -15.31
N GLY A 83 10.15 24.58 -14.18
CA GLY A 83 9.38 24.44 -12.95
C GLY A 83 9.43 23.02 -12.36
N ARG A 84 8.29 22.52 -11.87
CA ARG A 84 8.19 21.17 -11.27
C ARG A 84 8.16 20.08 -12.35
N LEU A 85 8.86 18.98 -12.08
CA LEU A 85 8.81 17.78 -12.91
C LEU A 85 7.43 17.12 -12.83
N ASP A 86 6.88 16.74 -13.98
CA ASP A 86 5.67 15.95 -14.08
C ASP A 86 5.97 14.49 -14.47
N THR A 87 4.94 13.65 -14.49
CA THR A 87 5.08 12.21 -14.78
C THR A 87 5.67 11.93 -16.17
N ARG A 88 5.54 12.86 -17.13
CA ARG A 88 6.08 12.71 -18.50
C ARG A 88 7.61 12.75 -18.53
N GLY A 89 8.24 13.37 -17.55
CA GLY A 89 9.70 13.39 -17.41
C GLY A 89 10.27 12.20 -16.63
N LEU A 90 9.42 11.35 -16.06
CA LEU A 90 9.84 10.14 -15.37
C LEU A 90 9.93 8.99 -16.37
N GLN A 91 11.14 8.50 -16.59
CA GLN A 91 11.35 7.29 -17.38
C GLN A 91 10.88 6.05 -16.61
N ASN A 92 10.63 4.96 -17.33
CA ASN A 92 10.34 3.66 -16.70
C ASN A 92 11.46 3.28 -15.73
N ASN A 93 11.09 2.84 -14.53
CA ASN A 93 12.00 2.47 -13.43
C ASN A 93 12.91 3.60 -12.91
N SER A 94 12.62 4.87 -13.25
CA SER A 94 13.37 6.02 -12.72
C SER A 94 13.17 6.22 -11.21
N VAL A 95 12.01 5.82 -10.68
CA VAL A 95 11.74 5.74 -9.24
C VAL A 95 11.92 4.28 -8.81
N ASN A 96 12.84 4.07 -7.88
CA ASN A 96 13.17 2.74 -7.34
C ASN A 96 13.28 2.81 -5.81
N ALA A 97 13.61 1.69 -5.17
CA ALA A 97 13.67 1.58 -3.71
C ALA A 97 14.58 2.63 -3.05
N SER A 98 15.71 3.02 -3.65
CA SER A 98 16.60 4.02 -3.03
C SER A 98 16.03 5.44 -3.03
N HIS A 99 14.98 5.69 -3.81
CA HIS A 99 14.26 6.97 -3.82
C HIS A 99 13.09 7.00 -2.83
N ILE A 100 12.74 5.87 -2.23
CA ILE A 100 11.62 5.72 -1.30
C ILE A 100 12.20 5.47 0.09
N THR A 101 12.24 6.52 0.91
CA THR A 101 12.75 6.40 2.29
C THR A 101 11.79 5.63 3.18
N ASP A 102 12.29 5.03 4.25
CA ASP A 102 11.46 4.35 5.24
C ASP A 102 10.38 5.29 5.79
N GLY A 103 9.15 4.76 5.90
CA GLY A 103 7.98 5.52 6.34
C GLY A 103 7.43 6.53 5.32
N SER A 104 8.05 6.70 4.14
CA SER A 104 7.55 7.67 3.15
C SER A 104 6.23 7.25 2.50
N VAL A 105 5.93 5.95 2.43
CA VAL A 105 4.63 5.41 1.97
C VAL A 105 3.74 5.13 3.18
N THR A 106 2.95 6.12 3.57
CA THR A 106 1.98 6.03 4.68
C THR A 106 0.66 5.44 4.23
N SER A 107 -0.18 4.99 5.17
CA SER A 107 -1.52 4.47 4.88
C SER A 107 -2.36 5.42 4.02
N SER A 108 -2.30 6.73 4.28
CA SER A 108 -2.99 7.76 3.50
C SER A 108 -2.54 7.89 2.03
N LYS A 109 -1.38 7.35 1.67
CA LYS A 109 -0.85 7.34 0.30
C LYS A 109 -1.22 6.06 -0.46
N ILE A 110 -1.83 5.09 0.20
CA ILE A 110 -2.25 3.81 -0.37
C ILE A 110 -3.75 3.88 -0.62
N ALA A 111 -4.17 3.78 -1.88
CA ALA A 111 -5.58 3.84 -2.24
C ALA A 111 -6.33 2.60 -1.75
N ASN A 112 -7.60 2.76 -1.35
CA ASN A 112 -8.43 1.63 -0.95
C ASN A 112 -8.53 0.60 -2.08
N GLY A 113 -8.25 -0.67 -1.76
CA GLY A 113 -8.26 -1.77 -2.71
C GLY A 113 -7.03 -1.88 -3.61
N SER A 114 -6.01 -1.02 -3.49
CA SER A 114 -4.79 -1.12 -4.28
C SER A 114 -3.88 -2.28 -3.87
N LEU A 115 -4.08 -2.82 -2.66
CA LEU A 115 -3.38 -4.00 -2.15
C LEU A 115 -4.28 -5.22 -2.25
N SER A 116 -3.67 -6.34 -2.63
CA SER A 116 -4.31 -7.66 -2.76
C SER A 116 -3.37 -8.71 -2.19
N LYS A 117 -3.85 -9.96 -2.05
CA LYS A 117 -3.07 -11.07 -1.48
C LYS A 117 -1.69 -11.25 -2.15
N THR A 118 -1.57 -10.96 -3.46
CA THR A 118 -0.31 -11.09 -4.21
C THR A 118 0.75 -10.05 -3.83
N HIS A 119 0.35 -8.95 -3.18
CA HIS A 119 1.27 -7.91 -2.71
C HIS A 119 1.88 -8.23 -1.34
N PHE A 120 1.37 -9.25 -0.65
CA PHE A 120 1.88 -9.69 0.64
C PHE A 120 2.70 -10.97 0.47
N ALA A 121 3.78 -11.09 1.24
CA ALA A 121 4.46 -12.37 1.38
C ALA A 121 3.46 -13.41 1.91
N PRO A 122 3.52 -14.69 1.47
CA PRO A 122 2.59 -15.73 1.91
C PRO A 122 2.45 -15.82 3.43
N ASP A 123 3.56 -15.59 4.13
CA ASP A 123 3.65 -15.75 5.59
C ASP A 123 3.12 -14.54 6.38
N ILE A 124 2.75 -13.44 5.69
CA ILE A 124 2.17 -12.27 6.36
C ILE A 124 0.72 -12.54 6.77
N LEU A 125 0.00 -13.40 6.06
CA LEU A 125 -1.42 -13.72 6.29
C LEU A 125 -1.60 -15.11 6.88
N THR A 126 -0.76 -15.48 7.85
CA THR A 126 -0.84 -16.78 8.53
C THR A 126 -1.83 -16.74 9.68
N LEU A 127 -2.47 -17.88 9.94
CA LEU A 127 -3.35 -18.07 11.09
C LEU A 127 -2.64 -17.81 12.42
N SER A 128 -1.31 -17.94 12.48
CA SER A 128 -0.51 -17.64 13.67
C SER A 128 -0.50 -16.15 14.05
N LYS A 129 -0.92 -15.26 13.15
CA LYS A 129 -1.12 -13.84 13.46
C LYS A 129 -2.52 -13.49 13.94
N LEU A 130 -3.48 -14.42 13.88
CA LEU A 130 -4.78 -14.20 14.50
C LEU A 130 -4.58 -14.14 16.01
N GLU A 131 -5.06 -13.08 16.63
CA GLU A 131 -5.12 -13.03 18.08
C GLU A 131 -6.11 -14.08 18.57
N HIS A 132 -5.64 -14.95 19.46
CA HIS A 132 -6.44 -16.04 19.99
C HIS A 132 -6.08 -16.32 21.44
N GLU A 133 -7.04 -16.85 22.17
CA GLU A 133 -6.84 -17.48 23.47
C GLU A 133 -7.10 -18.98 23.35
N ILE A 134 -6.30 -19.77 24.05
CA ILE A 134 -6.46 -21.22 24.11
C ILE A 134 -6.63 -21.61 25.57
N GLN A 135 -7.68 -22.37 25.84
CA GLN A 135 -7.90 -23.02 27.12
C GLN A 135 -8.03 -24.53 26.91
N ASP A 136 -7.61 -25.31 27.90
CA ASP A 136 -7.77 -26.76 27.95
C ASP A 136 -8.75 -27.15 29.06
N GLN A 137 -8.94 -28.45 29.28
CA GLN A 137 -9.82 -28.95 30.33
C GLN A 137 -9.49 -28.46 31.74
N ASN A 138 -8.25 -28.02 32.01
CA ASN A 138 -7.82 -27.56 33.33
C ASN A 138 -8.24 -26.12 33.63
N LYS A 139 -8.82 -25.42 32.65
CA LYS A 139 -9.40 -24.09 32.84
C LYS A 139 -10.91 -24.12 33.03
N GLY A 140 -11.55 -25.25 32.71
CA GLY A 140 -12.99 -25.42 32.82
C GLY A 140 -13.41 -25.90 34.20
N VAL A 141 -14.45 -25.30 34.78
CA VAL A 141 -14.99 -25.66 36.09
C VAL A 141 -16.33 -26.36 35.96
N GLY A 142 -16.46 -27.53 36.61
CA GLY A 142 -17.72 -28.29 36.65
C GLY A 142 -18.82 -27.63 37.48
N ASP A 143 -20.08 -27.79 37.07
CA ASP A 143 -21.24 -27.18 37.75
C ASP A 143 -21.60 -27.82 39.10
N ASN A 144 -21.41 -29.13 39.27
CA ASN A 144 -21.74 -29.82 40.52
C ASN A 144 -20.50 -30.03 41.38
N SER A 145 -19.42 -30.52 40.77
CA SER A 145 -18.16 -30.79 41.46
C SER A 145 -17.43 -29.52 41.87
N GLN A 146 -17.68 -28.40 41.18
CA GLN A 146 -16.93 -27.13 41.31
C GLN A 146 -15.42 -27.31 41.11
N GLY A 147 -15.01 -28.41 40.47
CA GLY A 147 -13.64 -28.81 40.26
C GLY A 147 -13.14 -28.49 38.85
N SER A 148 -11.82 -28.45 38.72
CA SER A 148 -11.12 -28.39 37.43
C SER A 148 -10.01 -29.46 37.37
N PRO A 149 -9.96 -30.31 36.33
CA PRO A 149 -10.97 -30.45 35.28
C PRO A 149 -12.35 -30.87 35.83
N ALA A 150 -13.40 -30.59 35.07
CA ALA A 150 -14.74 -31.06 35.40
C ALA A 150 -14.81 -32.61 35.43
N ASN A 151 -15.61 -33.15 36.34
CA ASN A 151 -15.87 -34.57 36.45
C ASN A 151 -16.98 -35.00 35.47
N LEU A 152 -16.63 -35.81 34.47
CA LEU A 152 -17.56 -36.27 33.42
C LEU A 152 -18.82 -37.00 33.93
N PHE A 153 -18.80 -37.54 35.14
CA PHE A 153 -19.91 -38.33 35.69
C PHE A 153 -20.77 -37.55 36.70
N ASP A 154 -20.23 -36.47 37.27
CA ASP A 154 -20.92 -35.64 38.26
C ASP A 154 -21.40 -34.32 37.65
N ASP A 155 -20.64 -33.75 36.73
CA ASP A 155 -20.94 -32.48 36.08
C ASP A 155 -21.77 -32.66 34.81
N LYS A 156 -22.69 -31.72 34.58
CA LYS A 156 -23.45 -31.60 33.33
C LYS A 156 -22.93 -30.50 32.43
N THR A 157 -22.28 -29.51 33.02
CA THR A 157 -21.69 -28.40 32.27
C THR A 157 -20.29 -28.08 32.76
N VAL A 158 -19.48 -27.55 31.85
CA VAL A 158 -18.15 -27.03 32.16
C VAL A 158 -18.13 -25.55 31.80
N ILE A 159 -17.82 -24.71 32.78
CA ILE A 159 -17.82 -23.25 32.63
C ILE A 159 -16.37 -22.79 32.44
N HIS A 160 -16.14 -22.07 31.35
CA HIS A 160 -14.88 -21.37 31.09
C HIS A 160 -15.11 -19.87 31.19
N VAL A 161 -14.24 -19.18 31.91
CA VAL A 161 -14.10 -17.73 31.81
C VAL A 161 -12.82 -17.45 31.04
N LEU A 162 -12.93 -16.76 29.91
CA LEU A 162 -11.76 -16.36 29.13
C LEU A 162 -10.93 -15.34 29.90
N GLU A 163 -9.61 -15.47 29.82
CA GLU A 163 -8.66 -14.64 30.57
C GLU A 163 -8.45 -13.26 29.92
N LYS A 164 -8.69 -13.14 28.61
CA LYS A 164 -8.62 -11.88 27.88
C LYS A 164 -9.94 -11.11 27.93
N GLU A 165 -9.81 -9.80 27.76
CA GLU A 165 -10.93 -8.90 27.52
C GLU A 165 -11.30 -8.85 26.04
N TYR A 166 -12.61 -8.84 25.75
CA TYR A 166 -13.16 -8.83 24.39
C TYR A 166 -14.18 -7.70 24.23
N GLN A 167 -14.06 -6.92 23.15
CA GLN A 167 -15.03 -5.85 22.81
C GLN A 167 -16.29 -6.39 22.09
N GLU A 168 -16.16 -7.55 21.45
CA GLU A 168 -17.25 -8.29 20.82
C GLU A 168 -17.03 -9.79 21.05
N LEU A 169 -18.10 -10.59 20.94
CA LEU A 169 -18.03 -12.03 21.19
C LEU A 169 -17.05 -12.68 20.18
N PRO A 170 -15.96 -13.32 20.65
CA PRO A 170 -15.00 -13.97 19.76
C PRO A 170 -15.58 -15.22 19.11
N HIS A 171 -14.94 -15.69 18.04
CA HIS A 171 -15.30 -16.98 17.46
C HIS A 171 -14.76 -18.09 18.37
N ILE A 172 -15.67 -18.86 18.98
CA ILE A 172 -15.32 -19.99 19.86
C ILE A 172 -15.30 -21.30 19.08
N ILE A 173 -14.21 -22.05 19.20
CA ILE A 173 -14.02 -23.36 18.60
C ILE A 173 -13.73 -24.37 19.70
N LEU A 174 -14.52 -25.44 19.76
CA LEU A 174 -14.28 -26.58 20.63
C LEU A 174 -13.69 -27.74 19.81
N SER A 175 -12.51 -28.21 20.20
CA SER A 175 -11.87 -29.41 19.68
C SER A 175 -11.92 -30.50 20.74
N ASN A 176 -12.87 -31.42 20.62
CA ASN A 176 -12.99 -32.56 21.52
C ASN A 176 -11.90 -33.61 21.24
N GLN A 177 -11.23 -34.08 22.29
CA GLN A 177 -10.09 -35.00 22.24
C GLN A 177 -10.31 -36.24 23.13
N CYS A 178 -11.53 -36.43 23.62
CA CYS A 178 -11.96 -37.62 24.36
C CYS A 178 -13.22 -38.22 23.73
N ASP A 179 -13.61 -39.40 24.19
CA ASP A 179 -14.86 -40.07 23.82
C ASP A 179 -16.00 -39.74 24.81
N ALA A 180 -16.05 -38.51 25.32
CA ALA A 180 -17.26 -37.93 25.89
C ALA A 180 -17.86 -36.95 24.87
N PHE A 181 -19.18 -36.83 24.81
CA PHE A 181 -19.84 -35.83 23.97
C PHE A 181 -19.81 -34.48 24.66
N LEU A 182 -18.94 -33.61 24.14
CA LEU A 182 -18.78 -32.22 24.56
C LEU A 182 -19.26 -31.30 23.44
N TYR A 183 -20.05 -30.29 23.79
CA TYR A 183 -20.56 -29.29 22.86
C TYR A 183 -20.68 -27.93 23.53
N ILE A 184 -20.59 -26.85 22.75
CA ILE A 184 -20.81 -25.50 23.27
C ILE A 184 -22.32 -25.31 23.44
N ILE A 185 -22.75 -25.00 24.66
CA ILE A 185 -24.14 -24.60 24.96
C ILE A 185 -24.33 -23.15 24.55
N ASP A 186 -23.47 -22.28 25.08
CA ASP A 186 -23.46 -20.85 24.79
C ASP A 186 -22.07 -20.23 25.00
N ALA A 187 -21.95 -19.01 24.51
CA ALA A 187 -20.86 -18.11 24.85
C ALA A 187 -21.48 -16.72 25.07
N VAL A 188 -21.25 -16.14 26.23
CA VAL A 188 -21.88 -14.90 26.68
C VAL A 188 -20.80 -13.87 26.97
N LEU A 189 -20.98 -12.67 26.43
CA LEU A 189 -20.14 -11.51 26.73
C LEU A 189 -20.88 -10.62 27.75
N GLU A 190 -20.30 -10.47 28.94
CA GLU A 190 -20.80 -9.55 29.97
C GLU A 190 -19.71 -8.51 30.29
N GLY A 191 -19.97 -7.25 29.93
CA GLY A 191 -18.92 -6.24 29.91
C GLY A 191 -17.87 -6.61 28.86
N ASN A 192 -16.61 -6.79 29.29
CA ASN A 192 -15.52 -7.25 28.43
C ASN A 192 -15.15 -8.72 28.67
N MET A 193 -15.87 -9.44 29.54
CA MET A 193 -15.51 -10.80 29.95
C MET A 193 -16.40 -11.81 29.22
N VAL A 194 -15.77 -12.83 28.65
CA VAL A 194 -16.48 -13.89 27.93
C VAL A 194 -16.54 -15.14 28.79
N THR A 195 -17.75 -15.65 28.98
CA THR A 195 -17.98 -16.96 29.59
C THR A 195 -18.45 -17.93 28.52
N VAL A 196 -17.84 -19.11 28.45
CA VAL A 196 -18.25 -20.19 27.54
C VAL A 196 -18.74 -21.36 28.38
N THR A 197 -19.96 -21.81 28.11
CA THR A 197 -20.53 -22.99 28.77
C THR A 197 -20.47 -24.17 27.82
N LEU A 198 -19.77 -25.22 28.23
CA LEU A 198 -19.78 -26.52 27.54
C LEU A 198 -20.79 -27.44 28.20
N GLY A 199 -21.49 -28.23 27.41
CA GLY A 199 -22.35 -29.32 27.88
C GLY A 199 -21.62 -30.65 27.83
N ILE A 200 -21.79 -31.45 28.88
CA ILE A 200 -21.40 -32.86 28.92
C ILE A 200 -22.66 -33.69 28.65
N SER A 201 -22.59 -34.62 27.69
CA SER A 201 -23.68 -35.56 27.39
C SER A 201 -23.20 -37.01 27.50
N GLN A 202 -23.33 -37.81 26.45
CA GLN A 202 -22.93 -39.21 26.46
C GLN A 202 -21.44 -39.35 26.78
N VAL A 203 -21.11 -40.05 27.86
CA VAL A 203 -19.73 -40.44 28.21
C VAL A 203 -19.57 -41.92 27.87
N TYR A 204 -18.52 -42.26 27.12
CA TYR A 204 -18.18 -43.65 26.79
C TYR A 204 -17.12 -44.19 27.75
N THR A 205 -15.84 -44.11 27.39
CA THR A 205 -14.73 -44.69 28.18
C THR A 205 -13.83 -43.65 28.86
N ALA A 206 -13.96 -42.37 28.50
CA ALA A 206 -13.21 -41.27 29.10
C ALA A 206 -13.41 -41.21 30.62
N SER A 207 -12.29 -41.21 31.35
CA SER A 207 -12.26 -40.98 32.79
C SER A 207 -12.24 -39.49 33.14
N GLU A 208 -11.69 -38.66 32.24
CA GLU A 208 -11.55 -37.22 32.39
C GLU A 208 -11.84 -36.53 31.05
N PRO A 209 -12.32 -35.28 31.06
CA PRO A 209 -12.50 -34.54 29.81
C PRO A 209 -11.14 -34.22 29.18
N ALA A 210 -11.04 -34.33 27.86
CA ALA A 210 -9.90 -33.81 27.11
C ALA A 210 -10.42 -33.03 25.91
N TYR A 211 -10.08 -31.74 25.84
CA TYR A 211 -10.46 -30.87 24.74
C TYR A 211 -9.58 -29.62 24.71
N THR A 212 -9.67 -28.89 23.59
CA THR A 212 -9.12 -27.55 23.45
C THR A 212 -10.25 -26.60 23.09
N LEU A 213 -10.34 -25.49 23.82
CA LEU A 213 -11.20 -24.36 23.53
C LEU A 213 -10.35 -23.24 22.94
N ILE A 214 -10.70 -22.74 21.75
CA ILE A 214 -9.99 -21.66 21.08
C ILE A 214 -10.96 -20.50 20.89
N ALA A 215 -10.59 -19.32 21.38
CA ALA A 215 -11.32 -18.08 21.15
C ALA A 215 -10.51 -17.17 20.23
N ILE A 216 -11.00 -16.93 19.01
CA ILE A 216 -10.34 -16.10 18.00
C ILE A 216 -10.98 -14.71 17.99
N SER A 217 -10.19 -13.67 18.25
CA SER A 217 -10.61 -12.27 18.12
C SER A 217 -10.38 -11.76 16.69
N LYS A 218 -11.17 -10.73 16.33
CA LYS A 218 -11.00 -9.98 15.07
C LYS A 218 -9.96 -8.88 15.22
#